data_AF-A0A7S2D6J3-F1
#
_entry.id   AF-A0A7S2D6J3-F1
#
_cell.length_a   1.000
_cell.length_b   1.000
_cell.length_c   1.000
_cell.angle_alpha   90.00
_cell.angle_beta   90.00
_cell.angle_gamma   90.00
#
_symmetry.space_group_name_H-M   'P 1'
#
loop_
_entity.id
_entity.type
_entity.pdbx_description
1 polymer ?
#
loop_
_entity_poly.entity_id
_entity_poly.type
_entity_poly.pdbx_seq_one_letter_code
_entity_poly.pdbx_strand_id
1 'polypeptide(L)'
;LKLCHHTIVMAACSKFNEGNMTKFVNPAMIQETLAMNDTALADLWHAMGFTDHKKRVKCHNLCMGAVSYLESIGVAMPPSSDVACYKVNGQNVCGMDVHPKTL
;
A
#
# COMPACT_ATOMS: atom_id res chain seq x y z
N LEU A 1 -9.83 -2.65 -10.90
CA LEU A 1 -8.65 -3.57 -11.01
C LEU A 1 -8.32 -4.18 -9.64
N LYS A 2 -7.68 -5.35 -9.50
CA LYS A 2 -7.23 -5.85 -8.17
C LYS A 2 -6.21 -4.89 -7.54
N LEU A 3 -6.18 -4.78 -6.19
CA LEU A 3 -5.34 -3.80 -5.47
C LEU A 3 -3.86 -3.80 -5.89
N CYS A 4 -3.21 -4.97 -5.90
CA CYS A 4 -1.80 -5.10 -6.28
C CYS A 4 -1.58 -5.48 -7.75
N HIS A 5 -2.54 -5.14 -8.62
CA HIS A 5 -2.38 -5.33 -10.06
C HIS A 5 -1.17 -4.52 -10.58
N HIS A 6 -0.42 -5.11 -11.52
CA HIS A 6 0.87 -4.58 -11.95
C HIS A 6 0.80 -3.13 -12.48
N THR A 7 -0.27 -2.75 -13.19
CA THR A 7 -0.44 -1.37 -13.68
C THR A 7 -0.58 -0.35 -12.56
N ILE A 8 -1.32 -0.67 -11.49
CA ILE A 8 -1.48 0.19 -10.31
C ILE A 8 -0.15 0.28 -9.56
N VAL A 9 0.49 -0.86 -9.32
CA VAL A 9 1.76 -0.93 -8.62
C VAL A 9 2.83 -0.14 -9.35
N MET A 10 2.94 -0.25 -10.68
CA MET A 10 3.92 0.51 -11.46
C MET A 10 3.64 2.02 -11.40
N ALA A 11 2.38 2.44 -11.53
CA ALA A 11 2.01 3.85 -11.42
C ALA A 11 2.33 4.43 -10.04
N ALA A 12 2.01 3.70 -8.96
CA ALA A 12 2.33 4.11 -7.59
C ALA A 12 3.85 4.13 -7.33
N CYS A 13 4.57 3.11 -7.81
CA CYS A 13 6.01 3.00 -7.69
C CYS A 13 6.73 4.15 -8.39
N SER A 14 6.27 4.55 -9.58
CA SER A 14 6.78 5.72 -10.29
C SER A 14 6.60 7.00 -9.47
N LYS A 15 5.47 7.19 -8.77
CA LYS A 15 5.26 8.35 -7.90
C LYS A 15 6.26 8.41 -6.74
N PHE A 16 6.54 7.30 -6.09
CA PHE A 16 7.56 7.26 -5.02
C PHE A 16 8.97 7.57 -5.52
N ASN A 17 9.25 7.31 -6.79
CA ASN A 17 10.57 7.50 -7.39
C ASN A 17 10.60 8.72 -8.32
N GLU A 18 9.79 9.75 -8.05
CA GLU A 18 9.81 11.04 -8.78
C GLU A 18 9.64 10.87 -10.30
N GLY A 19 8.82 9.91 -10.73
CA GLY A 19 8.57 9.59 -12.13
C GLY A 19 9.46 8.48 -12.70
N ASN A 20 10.51 8.05 -12.00
CA ASN A 20 11.39 6.98 -12.47
C ASN A 20 10.68 5.61 -12.48
N MET A 21 10.73 4.91 -13.62
CA MET A 21 10.11 3.60 -13.83
C MET A 21 10.95 2.43 -13.26
N THR A 22 11.43 2.59 -12.03
CA THR A 22 12.05 1.50 -11.27
C THR A 22 10.99 0.55 -10.73
N LYS A 23 11.36 -0.71 -10.50
CA LYS A 23 10.50 -1.72 -9.85
C LYS A 23 10.70 -1.79 -8.34
N PHE A 24 11.57 -0.94 -7.80
CA PHE A 24 11.98 -0.93 -6.41
C PHE A 24 11.73 0.42 -5.77
N VAL A 25 11.43 0.40 -4.48
CA VAL A 25 11.34 1.60 -3.64
C VAL A 25 12.42 1.54 -2.58
N ASN A 26 13.06 2.69 -2.35
CA ASN A 26 13.98 2.90 -1.23
C ASN A 26 13.16 3.14 0.04
N PRO A 27 13.43 2.44 1.16
CA PRO A 27 12.76 2.70 2.43
C PRO A 27 12.76 4.18 2.85
N ALA A 28 13.82 4.93 2.52
CA ALA A 28 13.90 6.37 2.78
C ALA A 28 12.76 7.17 2.13
N MET A 29 12.30 6.77 0.93
CA MET A 29 11.16 7.41 0.25
C MET A 29 9.85 7.16 0.99
N ILE A 30 9.67 5.96 1.55
CA ILE A 30 8.50 5.65 2.38
C ILE A 30 8.56 6.40 3.70
N GLN A 31 9.75 6.48 4.29
CA GLN A 31 10.01 7.22 5.51
C GLN A 31 9.60 8.69 5.38
N GLU A 32 10.05 9.32 4.28
CA GLU A 32 9.71 10.70 3.96
C GLU A 32 8.22 10.87 3.63
N THR A 33 7.66 10.02 2.76
CA THR A 33 6.25 10.12 2.33
C THR A 33 5.27 10.01 3.50
N LEU A 34 5.58 9.17 4.48
CA LEU A 34 4.73 8.94 5.65
C LEU A 34 5.19 9.72 6.88
N ALA A 35 6.19 10.60 6.75
CA ALA A 35 6.76 11.42 7.81
C ALA A 35 7.07 10.61 9.10
N MET A 36 7.66 9.43 8.93
CA MET A 36 7.94 8.51 10.04
C MET A 36 9.41 8.55 10.47
N ASN A 37 9.67 8.21 11.74
CA ASN A 37 11.04 8.01 12.23
C ASN A 37 11.54 6.59 11.91
N ASP A 38 12.84 6.35 12.15
CA ASP A 38 13.50 5.06 11.82
C ASP A 38 12.89 3.87 12.58
N THR A 39 12.51 4.07 13.85
CA THR A 39 11.84 3.04 14.66
C THR A 39 10.49 2.64 14.07
N ALA A 40 9.65 3.62 13.72
CA ALA A 40 8.34 3.37 13.11
C ALA A 40 8.47 2.72 11.72
N LEU A 41 9.51 3.07 10.95
CA LEU A 41 9.82 2.41 9.68
C LEU A 41 10.19 0.94 9.89
N ALA A 42 11.03 0.65 10.88
CA ALA A 42 11.44 -0.71 11.22
C ALA A 42 10.24 -1.57 11.65
N ASP A 43 9.36 -1.03 12.50
CA ASP A 43 8.15 -1.71 12.96
C ASP A 43 7.19 -2.00 11.80
N LEU A 44 6.98 -1.01 10.91
CA LEU A 44 6.15 -1.19 9.71
C LEU A 44 6.74 -2.25 8.77
N TRP A 45 8.05 -2.23 8.52
CA TRP A 45 8.71 -3.22 7.68
C TRP A 45 8.54 -4.63 8.24
N HIS A 46 8.73 -4.79 9.55
CA HIS A 46 8.55 -6.06 10.23
C HIS A 46 7.11 -6.56 10.12
N ALA A 47 6.14 -5.66 10.34
CA ALA A 47 4.71 -5.97 10.23
C ALA A 47 4.30 -6.40 8.81
N MET A 48 4.96 -5.87 7.78
CA MET A 48 4.78 -6.30 6.39
C MET A 48 5.57 -7.57 6.01
N GLY A 49 6.30 -8.18 6.95
CA GLY A 49 7.07 -9.41 6.73
C GLY A 49 8.44 -9.20 6.09
N PHE A 50 8.98 -7.97 6.14
CA PHE A 50 10.33 -7.68 5.65
C PHE A 50 11.35 -7.70 6.80
N THR A 51 12.52 -8.27 6.54
CA THR A 51 13.56 -8.49 7.57
C THR A 51 14.57 -7.35 7.68
N ASP A 52 14.59 -6.42 6.72
CA ASP A 52 15.60 -5.35 6.65
C ASP A 52 14.97 -4.06 6.12
N HIS A 53 14.75 -3.10 7.02
CA HIS A 53 14.17 -1.78 6.73
C HIS A 53 15.14 -0.82 6.02
N LYS A 54 16.38 -1.25 5.74
CA LYS A 54 17.36 -0.48 4.96
C LYS A 54 17.49 -0.97 3.52
N LYS A 55 16.90 -2.13 3.19
CA LYS A 55 16.94 -2.69 1.85
C LYS A 55 15.79 -2.21 0.99
N ARG A 56 16.13 -1.90 -0.27
CA ARG A 56 15.15 -1.66 -1.34
C ARG A 56 14.25 -2.88 -1.50
N VAL A 57 12.94 -2.62 -1.61
CA VAL A 57 11.91 -3.66 -1.79
C VAL A 57 11.27 -3.51 -3.15
N LYS A 58 10.87 -4.64 -3.76
CA LYS A 58 10.07 -4.60 -5.00
C LYS A 58 8.72 -3.98 -4.69
N CYS A 59 8.26 -3.06 -5.53
CA CYS A 59 6.98 -2.36 -5.34
C CYS A 59 5.79 -3.30 -5.26
N HIS A 60 5.81 -4.41 -6.00
CA HIS A 60 4.76 -5.43 -5.91
C HIS A 60 4.76 -6.11 -4.53
N ASN A 61 5.93 -6.45 -3.99
CA ASN A 61 6.04 -7.05 -2.67
C ASN A 61 5.60 -6.06 -1.59
N LEU A 62 5.96 -4.77 -1.72
CA LEU A 62 5.51 -3.73 -0.80
C LEU A 62 3.97 -3.62 -0.78
N CYS A 63 3.33 -3.66 -1.95
CA CYS A 63 1.86 -3.68 -2.03
C CYS A 63 1.27 -4.91 -1.35
N MET A 64 1.77 -6.11 -1.68
CA MET A 64 1.27 -7.35 -1.10
C MET A 64 1.46 -7.38 0.42
N GLY A 65 2.63 -6.98 0.93
CA GLY A 65 2.92 -6.89 2.35
C GLY A 65 2.01 -5.90 3.08
N ALA A 66 1.75 -4.74 2.48
CA ALA A 66 0.83 -3.75 3.04
C ALA A 66 -0.62 -4.27 3.10
N VAL A 67 -1.11 -4.89 2.02
CA VAL A 67 -2.46 -5.49 1.98
C VAL A 67 -2.58 -6.60 3.02
N SER A 68 -1.62 -7.53 3.06
CA SER A 68 -1.61 -8.63 4.02
C SER A 68 -1.53 -8.14 5.48
N TYR A 69 -0.74 -7.09 5.75
CA TYR A 69 -0.68 -6.50 7.09
C TYR A 69 -2.03 -5.90 7.49
N LEU A 70 -2.66 -5.12 6.61
CA LEU A 70 -3.96 -4.52 6.88
C LEU A 70 -5.04 -5.59 7.13
N GLU A 71 -5.07 -6.64 6.33
CA GLU A 71 -5.96 -7.80 6.55
C GLU A 71 -5.70 -8.46 7.90
N SER A 72 -4.42 -8.62 8.29
CA SER A 72 -4.03 -9.27 9.55
C SER A 72 -4.52 -8.52 10.80
N ILE A 73 -4.67 -7.19 10.71
CA ILE A 73 -5.19 -6.34 11.79
C ILE A 73 -6.70 -6.08 11.67
N GLY A 74 -7.40 -6.82 10.81
CA GLY A 74 -8.86 -6.74 10.68
C GLY A 74 -9.39 -5.52 9.94
N VAL A 75 -8.57 -4.89 9.09
CA VAL A 75 -9.02 -3.88 8.13
C VAL A 75 -9.66 -4.59 6.95
N ALA A 76 -10.87 -4.16 6.58
CA ALA A 76 -11.50 -4.65 5.36
C ALA A 76 -10.82 -4.06 4.13
N MET A 77 -10.26 -4.94 3.31
CA MET A 77 -9.67 -4.57 2.04
C MET A 77 -10.70 -4.69 0.91
N PRO A 78 -10.84 -3.67 0.06
CA PRO A 78 -11.76 -3.76 -1.06
C PRO A 78 -11.27 -4.80 -2.09
N PRO A 79 -12.20 -5.46 -2.80
CA PRO A 79 -11.85 -6.48 -3.80
C PRO A 79 -11.10 -5.89 -5.00
N SER A 80 -11.24 -4.58 -5.22
CA SER A 80 -10.64 -3.85 -6.32
C SER A 80 -10.33 -2.39 -5.94
N SER A 81 -9.42 -1.77 -6.69
CA SER A 81 -8.88 -0.42 -6.48
C SER A 81 -9.89 0.71 -6.58
N ASP A 82 -11.02 0.41 -7.18
CA ASP A 82 -12.13 1.29 -7.49
C ASP A 82 -13.33 1.07 -6.57
N VAL A 83 -13.19 0.19 -5.58
CA VAL A 83 -14.19 -0.04 -4.54
C VAL A 83 -13.63 0.46 -3.22
N ALA A 84 -14.45 1.13 -2.43
CA ALA A 84 -14.15 1.47 -1.05
C ALA A 84 -14.84 0.49 -0.09
N CYS A 85 -14.18 0.29 1.06
CA CYS A 85 -14.74 -0.35 2.23
C CYS A 85 -14.74 0.63 3.40
N TYR A 86 -15.78 0.58 4.24
CA TYR A 86 -15.91 1.41 5.43
C TYR A 86 -16.56 0.63 6.57
N LYS A 87 -16.41 1.12 7.80
CA LYS A 87 -17.01 0.51 9.00
C LYS A 87 -18.28 1.26 9.39
N VAL A 88 -19.38 0.52 9.58
CA VAL A 88 -20.63 1.00 10.17
C VAL A 88 -20.96 0.11 11.35
N ASN A 89 -21.08 0.68 12.56
CA ASN A 89 -21.39 -0.07 13.79
C ASN A 89 -20.48 -1.30 14.00
N GLY A 90 -19.19 -1.17 13.68
CA GLY A 90 -18.21 -2.26 13.79
C GLY A 90 -18.26 -3.31 12.68
N GLN A 91 -19.23 -3.25 11.76
CA GLN A 91 -19.31 -4.11 10.59
C GLN A 91 -18.62 -3.49 9.38
N ASN A 92 -17.87 -4.32 8.65
CA ASN A 92 -17.23 -3.93 7.41
C ASN A 92 -18.25 -3.96 6.26
N VAL A 93 -18.42 -2.83 5.57
CA VAL A 93 -19.25 -2.70 4.37
C VAL A 93 -18.34 -2.40 3.19
N CYS A 94 -18.40 -3.23 2.16
CA CYS A 94 -17.61 -3.10 0.93
C CYS A 94 -18.55 -3.08 -0.27
N GLY A 95 -18.20 -2.33 -1.32
CA GLY A 95 -18.98 -2.26 -2.56
C GLY A 95 -19.39 -0.84 -2.95
N MET A 96 -18.90 0.18 -2.26
CA MET A 96 -19.05 1.56 -2.70
C MET A 96 -18.10 1.79 -3.87
N ASP A 97 -18.63 1.92 -5.08
CA ASP A 97 -17.85 2.34 -6.24
C ASP A 97 -17.34 3.78 -6.04
N VAL A 98 -16.02 3.94 -6.13
CA VAL A 98 -15.32 5.22 -5.99
C VAL A 98 -14.62 5.64 -7.28
N HIS A 99 -14.97 5.04 -8.41
CA HIS A 99 -14.57 5.60 -9.70
C HIS A 99 -14.98 7.08 -9.78
N PRO A 100 -14.09 7.96 -10.28
CA PRO A 100 -14.47 9.33 -10.58
C PRO A 100 -15.66 9.31 -11.52
N LYS A 101 -16.80 9.85 -11.06
CA LYS A 101 -17.90 10.18 -11.96
C LYS A 101 -17.33 11.26 -12.88
N THR A 102 -17.14 10.94 -14.15
CA THR A 102 -16.77 11.93 -15.17
C THR A 102 -17.69 13.14 -15.02
N LEU A 103 -17.10 14.31 -14.78
CA LEU A 103 -17.78 15.60 -14.82
C LEU A 103 -18.25 15.90 -16.25
#